data_AF-A0A1D1YUE4-F1
#
_entry.id   AF-A0A1D1YUE4-F1
#
_cell.length_a   1.000
_cell.length_b   1.000
_cell.length_c   1.000
_cell.angle_alpha   90.00
_cell.angle_beta   90.00
_cell.angle_gamma   90.00
#
_symmetry.space_group_name_H-M   'P 1'
#
loop_
_entity.id
_entity.type
_entity.pdbx_description
1 polymer ?
#
loop_
_entity_poly.entity_id
_entity_poly.type
_entity_poly.pdbx_seq_one_letter_code
_entity_poly.pdbx_strand_id
1 'polypeptide(L)'
;AGAPLAWSALDRGGRNSWERGDLLMAELMAEIELKTAPADFRFPTTNQTRHCFTRYIEYHKCLAVKGEEPGECEKFARYYRSLCPGEWIEKWNEQRENGNFPGPL
;
A
#
# COMPACT_ATOMS: atom_id res chain seq x y z
N ALA A 1 -47.37 -29.91 -36.95
CA ALA A 1 -47.17 -30.49 -35.61
C ALA A 1 -45.74 -30.25 -35.18
N GLY A 2 -45.53 -29.79 -33.94
CA GLY A 2 -44.23 -29.84 -33.26
C GLY A 2 -43.43 -28.54 -33.19
N ALA A 3 -43.87 -27.58 -32.38
CA ALA A 3 -42.95 -26.57 -31.84
C ALA A 3 -42.01 -27.27 -30.83
N PRO A 4 -40.69 -27.00 -30.83
CA PRO A 4 -39.85 -27.41 -29.72
C PRO A 4 -40.14 -26.49 -28.54
N LEU A 5 -40.63 -27.13 -27.49
CA LEU A 5 -41.01 -26.59 -26.21
C LEU A 5 -39.86 -25.78 -25.60
N ALA A 6 -40.17 -24.57 -25.16
CA ALA A 6 -39.37 -23.81 -24.22
C ALA A 6 -39.06 -24.69 -23.00
N TRP A 7 -37.78 -25.06 -22.83
CA TRP A 7 -37.28 -25.45 -21.52
C TRP A 7 -36.89 -24.19 -20.77
N SER A 8 -37.92 -23.69 -20.09
CA SER A 8 -37.92 -22.94 -18.86
C SER A 8 -36.56 -22.70 -18.23
N ALA A 9 -36.30 -21.42 -17.99
CA ALA A 9 -35.45 -20.92 -16.93
C ALA A 9 -35.55 -21.83 -15.68
N LEU A 10 -34.42 -22.43 -15.32
CA LEU A 10 -34.11 -22.72 -13.93
C LEU A 10 -33.02 -21.75 -13.52
N ASP A 11 -33.41 -20.48 -13.35
CA ASP A 11 -32.74 -19.57 -12.45
C ASP A 11 -32.75 -20.19 -11.05
N ARG A 12 -31.74 -21.01 -10.74
CA ARG A 12 -31.26 -21.16 -9.36
C ARG A 12 -30.31 -20.01 -9.08
N GLY A 13 -30.86 -18.80 -9.12
CA GLY A 13 -30.22 -17.56 -8.73
C GLY A 13 -30.03 -17.50 -7.22
N GLY A 14 -29.11 -18.30 -6.69
CA GLY A 14 -28.48 -18.04 -5.41
C GLY A 14 -27.19 -17.30 -5.69
N ARG A 15 -27.20 -15.96 -5.67
CA ARG A 15 -25.97 -15.15 -5.73
C ARG A 15 -25.07 -15.60 -4.57
N ASN A 16 -24.09 -16.43 -4.87
CA ASN A 16 -23.20 -16.94 -3.85
C ASN A 16 -22.25 -15.79 -3.42
N SER A 17 -21.73 -15.86 -2.20
CA SER A 17 -20.95 -14.76 -1.61
C SER A 17 -19.69 -14.42 -2.41
N TRP A 18 -19.22 -15.34 -3.25
CA TRP A 18 -17.97 -15.28 -3.99
C TRP A 18 -18.07 -14.38 -5.22
N GLU A 19 -19.16 -14.48 -6.00
CA GLU A 19 -19.41 -13.59 -7.16
C GLU A 19 -19.60 -12.12 -6.75
N ARG A 20 -20.15 -11.88 -5.55
CA ARG A 20 -20.27 -10.52 -4.99
C ARG A 20 -18.90 -9.99 -4.54
N GLY A 21 -18.03 -10.88 -4.06
CA GLY A 21 -16.63 -10.59 -3.80
C GLY A 21 -15.87 -10.24 -5.08
N ASP A 22 -16.09 -10.99 -6.16
CA ASP A 22 -15.45 -10.75 -7.45
C ASP A 22 -15.87 -9.41 -8.08
N LEU A 23 -17.14 -9.00 -7.95
CA LEU A 23 -17.60 -7.69 -8.41
C LEU A 23 -17.06 -6.52 -7.55
N LEU A 24 -16.98 -6.69 -6.22
CA LEU A 24 -16.37 -5.71 -5.33
C LEU A 24 -14.87 -5.59 -5.57
N MET A 25 -14.19 -6.71 -5.79
CA MET A 25 -12.79 -6.71 -6.16
C MET A 25 -12.63 -6.07 -7.53
N ALA A 26 -13.45 -6.38 -8.53
CA ALA A 26 -13.43 -5.76 -9.86
C ALA A 26 -13.59 -4.22 -9.83
N GLU A 27 -14.51 -3.70 -9.01
CA GLU A 27 -14.66 -2.26 -8.77
C GLU A 27 -13.40 -1.68 -8.11
N LEU A 28 -12.84 -2.40 -7.13
CA LEU A 28 -11.61 -1.99 -6.43
C LEU A 28 -10.38 -1.97 -7.35
N MET A 29 -10.17 -2.99 -8.19
CA MET A 29 -9.02 -3.04 -9.12
C MET A 29 -9.10 -1.99 -10.22
N ALA A 30 -10.31 -1.52 -10.59
CA ALA A 30 -10.46 -0.44 -11.55
C ALA A 30 -9.93 0.92 -11.03
N GLU A 31 -9.79 1.08 -9.70
CA GLU A 31 -9.33 2.33 -9.06
C GLU A 31 -7.92 2.22 -8.43
N ILE A 32 -7.22 1.08 -8.56
CA ILE A 32 -5.83 0.96 -8.06
C ILE A 32 -4.87 1.70 -9.00
N GLU A 33 -4.46 2.91 -8.61
CA GLU A 33 -3.33 3.59 -9.23
C GLU A 33 -2.01 2.88 -8.88
N LEU A 34 -1.40 2.20 -9.85
CA LEU A 34 -0.07 1.58 -9.73
C LEU A 34 1.03 2.66 -9.70
N LYS A 35 1.28 3.23 -8.51
CA LYS A 35 2.36 4.19 -8.25
C LYS A 35 3.30 3.64 -7.17
N THR A 36 4.59 3.92 -7.31
CA THR A 36 5.63 3.56 -6.34
C THR A 36 6.58 4.73 -6.11
N ALA A 37 7.55 4.56 -5.21
CA ALA A 37 8.58 5.55 -4.94
C ALA A 37 9.37 5.90 -6.23
N PRO A 38 9.62 7.19 -6.51
CA PRO A 38 10.42 7.59 -7.67
C PRO A 38 11.90 7.22 -7.49
N ALA A 39 12.63 7.14 -8.59
CA ALA A 39 14.08 6.99 -8.57
C ALA A 39 14.74 8.23 -7.94
N ASP A 40 15.68 8.00 -7.01
CA ASP A 40 16.44 9.07 -6.35
C ASP A 40 17.90 9.00 -6.81
N PHE A 41 18.35 10.02 -7.54
CA PHE A 41 19.72 10.09 -8.08
C PHE A 41 20.81 10.13 -7.02
N ARG A 42 20.47 10.43 -5.75
CA ARG A 42 21.42 10.33 -4.62
C ARG A 42 21.82 8.87 -4.32
N PHE A 43 21.03 7.90 -4.77
CA PHE A 43 21.21 6.47 -4.50
C PHE A 43 21.25 5.65 -5.80
N PRO A 44 22.29 5.81 -6.66
CA PRO A 44 22.35 5.16 -7.98
C PRO A 44 22.73 3.67 -7.93
N THR A 45 23.13 3.16 -6.77
CA THR A 45 23.59 1.77 -6.61
C THR A 45 22.43 0.80 -6.43
N THR A 46 22.64 -0.48 -6.77
CA THR A 46 21.65 -1.55 -6.55
C THR A 46 21.27 -1.74 -5.08
N ASN A 47 22.17 -1.47 -4.13
CA ASN A 47 21.87 -1.52 -2.71
C ASN A 47 21.02 -0.30 -2.28
N GLN A 48 19.74 -0.55 -1.96
CA GLN A 48 18.75 0.47 -1.58
C GLN A 48 18.60 0.66 -0.06
N THR A 49 19.42 0.01 0.78
CA THR A 49 19.36 0.12 2.25
C THR A 49 19.43 1.57 2.72
N ARG A 50 20.37 2.36 2.18
CA ARG A 50 20.50 3.79 2.53
C ARG A 50 19.32 4.63 2.05
N HIS A 51 18.74 4.29 0.89
CA HIS A 51 17.59 4.99 0.35
C HIS A 51 16.37 4.77 1.25
N CYS A 52 16.08 3.51 1.60
CA CYS A 52 15.03 3.13 2.54
C CYS A 52 15.18 3.89 3.88
N PHE A 53 16.36 3.80 4.51
CA PHE A 53 16.61 4.45 5.81
C PHE A 53 16.43 5.98 5.74
N THR A 54 16.90 6.61 4.66
CA THR A 54 16.75 8.06 4.46
C THR A 54 15.28 8.45 4.35
N ARG A 55 14.47 7.72 3.57
CA ARG A 55 13.02 8.00 3.44
C ARG A 55 12.25 7.81 4.74
N TYR A 56 12.63 6.82 5.55
CA TYR A 56 12.05 6.61 6.87
C TYR A 56 12.32 7.81 7.79
N ILE A 57 13.57 8.29 7.82
CA ILE A 57 13.95 9.48 8.60
C ILE A 57 13.23 10.73 8.08
N GLU A 58 13.19 10.95 6.77
CA GLU A 58 12.52 12.13 6.17
C GLU A 58 11.04 12.20 6.58
N TYR A 59 10.35 11.06 6.63
CA TYR A 59 8.97 10.99 7.12
C TYR A 59 8.84 11.44 8.57
N HIS A 60 9.66 10.88 9.47
CA HIS A 60 9.56 11.18 10.88
C HIS A 60 10.04 12.59 11.25
N LYS A 61 11.04 13.13 10.53
CA LYS A 61 11.40 14.55 10.62
C LYS A 61 10.28 15.46 10.17
N CYS A 62 9.59 15.09 9.09
CA CYS A 62 8.43 15.84 8.60
C CYS A 62 7.34 15.92 9.68
N LEU A 63 7.03 14.79 10.33
CA LEU A 63 6.08 14.75 11.45
C LEU A 63 6.52 15.61 12.63
N ALA A 64 7.81 15.62 12.97
CA ALA A 64 8.33 16.42 14.08
C ALA A 64 8.25 17.94 13.81
N VAL A 65 8.45 18.38 12.57
CA VAL A 65 8.44 19.81 12.20
C VAL A 65 7.02 20.32 11.94
N LYS A 66 6.20 19.55 11.21
CA LYS A 66 4.92 20.01 10.68
C LYS A 66 3.70 19.50 11.46
N GLY A 67 3.89 18.53 12.35
CA GLY A 67 2.79 17.83 13.00
C GLY A 67 2.09 16.85 12.06
N GLU A 68 0.96 16.31 12.49
CA GLU A 68 0.14 15.36 11.74
C GLU A 68 -0.73 16.03 10.66
N GLU A 69 -0.20 17.03 9.94
CA GLU A 69 -0.97 17.63 8.85
C GLU A 69 -1.16 16.59 7.73
N PRO A 70 -2.42 16.25 7.39
CA PRO A 70 -2.72 15.24 6.38
C PRO A 70 -2.36 15.77 4.99
N GLY A 71 -1.22 15.33 4.46
CA GLY A 71 -0.88 15.46 3.04
C GLY A 71 0.59 15.75 2.75
N GLU A 72 1.26 16.57 3.56
CA GLU A 72 2.64 16.97 3.26
C GLU A 72 3.65 15.86 3.56
N CYS A 73 3.44 15.11 4.66
CA CYS A 73 4.34 14.02 5.07
C CYS A 73 3.93 12.65 4.48
N GLU A 74 2.69 12.51 4.01
CA GLU A 74 2.14 11.25 3.50
C GLU A 74 2.88 10.72 2.26
N LYS A 75 3.43 11.62 1.44
CA LYS A 75 4.30 11.22 0.31
C LYS A 75 5.52 10.42 0.78
N PHE A 76 6.16 10.84 1.88
CA PHE A 76 7.30 10.13 2.45
C PHE A 76 6.86 8.81 3.08
N ALA A 77 5.66 8.78 3.66
CA ALA A 77 5.05 7.56 4.18
C ALA A 77 4.91 6.48 3.10
N ARG A 78 4.38 6.87 1.93
CA ARG A 78 4.28 5.99 0.77
C ARG A 78 5.66 5.51 0.32
N TYR A 79 6.65 6.40 0.25
CA TYR A 79 7.97 6.03 -0.26
C TYR A 79 8.71 5.04 0.63
N TYR A 80 8.79 5.26 1.95
CA TYR A 80 9.51 4.32 2.80
C TYR A 80 8.78 2.97 2.88
N ARG A 81 7.45 2.94 2.84
CA ARG A 81 6.66 1.69 2.80
C ARG A 81 6.89 0.89 1.52
N SER A 82 7.14 1.55 0.38
CA SER A 82 7.46 0.88 -0.88
C SER A 82 8.92 0.40 -0.98
N LEU A 83 9.85 1.05 -0.27
CA LEU A 83 11.29 0.78 -0.37
C LEU A 83 11.82 -0.16 0.72
N CYS A 84 11.26 -0.07 1.94
CA CYS A 84 11.78 -0.76 3.10
C CYS A 84 11.09 -2.12 3.30
N PRO A 85 11.83 -3.16 3.71
CA PRO A 85 11.23 -4.39 4.24
C PRO A 85 10.37 -4.08 5.47
N GLY A 86 9.20 -4.72 5.59
CA GLY A 86 8.28 -4.54 6.72
C GLY A 86 8.95 -4.77 8.08
N GLU A 87 9.75 -5.83 8.18
CA GLU A 87 10.51 -6.18 9.38
C GLU A 87 11.44 -5.04 9.86
N TRP A 88 12.03 -4.27 8.94
CA TRP A 88 12.92 -3.17 9.30
C TRP A 88 12.13 -1.99 9.86
N ILE A 89 10.97 -1.70 9.24
CA ILE A 89 10.06 -0.65 9.69
C ILE A 89 9.57 -0.96 11.11
N GLU A 90 9.14 -2.19 11.37
CA GLU A 90 8.67 -2.64 12.68
C GLU A 90 9.75 -2.48 13.74
N LYS A 91 10.95 -3.02 13.50
CA LYS A 91 12.09 -2.88 14.41
C LYS A 91 12.45 -1.42 14.70
N TRP A 92 12.45 -0.56 13.68
CA TRP A 92 12.73 0.86 13.90
C TRP A 92 11.60 1.57 14.65
N ASN A 93 10.34 1.18 14.45
CA ASN A 93 9.22 1.72 15.22
C ASN A 93 9.35 1.37 16.70
N GLU A 94 9.62 0.11 17.02
CA GLU A 94 9.89 -0.31 18.40
C GLU A 94 11.06 0.46 19.01
N GLN A 95 12.14 0.66 18.25
CA GLN A 95 13.29 1.42 18.72
C GLN A 95 12.96 2.89 19.00
N ARG A 96 12.10 3.51 18.19
CA ARG A 96 11.64 4.88 18.41
C ARG A 96 10.74 4.99 19.63
N GLU A 97 9.80 4.06 19.81
CA GLU A 97 8.93 4.01 20.98
C GLU A 97 9.72 3.78 22.27
N ASN A 98 10.78 2.96 22.22
CA ASN A 98 11.70 2.72 23.33
C ASN A 98 12.75 3.83 23.52
N GLY A 99 12.81 4.83 22.64
CA GLY A 99 13.78 5.93 22.70
C GLY A 99 15.24 5.54 22.43
N ASN A 100 15.49 4.39 21.78
CA ASN A 100 16.84 3.89 21.48
C ASN A 100 17.17 3.85 19.97
N PHE A 101 16.44 4.61 19.16
CA PHE A 101 16.66 4.68 17.72
C PHE A 101 18.01 5.37 17.38
N PRO A 102 18.90 4.73 16.59
CA PRO A 102 20.24 5.23 16.33
C PRO A 102 20.32 6.33 15.24
N GLY A 103 19.20 6.63 14.56
CA GLY A 103 19.17 7.61 13.48
C GLY A 103 18.80 9.03 13.94
N PRO A 104 19.16 10.06 13.17
CA PRO A 104 18.80 11.44 13.48
C PRO A 104 17.32 11.67 13.18
N LEU A 105 16.49 11.76 14.22
CA LEU A 105 15.06 12.13 14.13
C LEU A 105 14.85 13.57 14.55
#